data_AF-A0AAE8N438-F1
#
_entry.id   AF-A0AAE8N438-F1
#
_cell.length_a   1.000
_cell.length_b   1.000
_cell.length_c   1.000
_cell.angle_alpha   90.00
_cell.angle_beta   90.00
_cell.angle_gamma   90.00
#
_symmetry.space_group_name_H-M   'P 1'
#
loop_
_entity.id
_entity.type
_entity.pdbx_description
1 polymer ?
#
loop_
_entity_poly.entity_id
_entity_poly.type
_entity_poly.pdbx_seq_one_letter_code
_entity_poly.pdbx_strand_id
1 'polypeptide(L)'
;MAFTELLTSTRTLSAAGILLTLYLVGSWVLEWHRLRHIKGPFLASFSYFWILRTIASGRQGETFRGVSDKYGPLARIGPNEVLTSDPEVLRRTGNTRAKPTYGRSIGYSVSRVDPFHDSLFSTRDTVAHDKLKAKLSFGYGGRENPSLEDGIDEQLVALVDLIRRKYISTDAELRPLDLATASQYFTLDAITRVAYGRPFGFLATDTDVYGYNKMTKRVIPTVGAFKRHGVGKRDCQSEIMFQMVAGSDTTATAIRGTLLNLMTAPHVYTKLQKEIDEAAASGAISPIIKGEEGRKLPYLQAVIYEGIRMNPPFTGLALKQVPPEGDTISGQFIPGGTRVGANFLHMQRSKAIFGGDADLFRPERWLGLDEATTMERRRHVELVFGAGRWGCSGKPVALLELNKVFVELLRRFDFQLINPREPVETFNMNIVLQKNMWVRVTERFPDAPIIFESSSFYQDIQAIKIINMGYPSNYWIHMRVNNHMHRLNDLKLEHAELEQGEFYDPEQQDKVLDAEAVNHLVAKPHKQIEVAAAASGSDPGTKGGYDLYDGDTKICHVAWNCPTMAVADSFSISHCNDNYMVRYKGAHLEHGPIGDVDITVKEIH
;
A
#
# COMPACT_ATOMS: atom_id res chain seq x y z
N MET A 1 55.19 -4.42 39.68
CA MET A 1 54.95 -3.17 40.41
C MET A 1 55.53 -1.95 39.69
N ALA A 2 56.82 -1.91 39.35
CA ALA A 2 57.43 -0.75 38.66
C ALA A 2 56.82 -0.41 37.28
N PHE A 3 56.44 -1.42 36.47
CA PHE A 3 55.84 -1.19 35.15
C PHE A 3 54.39 -0.68 35.23
N THR A 4 53.63 -1.14 36.23
CA THR A 4 52.27 -0.67 36.50
C THR A 4 52.26 0.74 37.08
N GLU A 5 53.23 1.11 37.94
CA GLU A 5 53.40 2.48 38.45
C GLU A 5 53.85 3.48 37.37
N LEU A 6 54.67 3.03 36.41
CA LEU A 6 55.07 3.86 35.26
C LEU A 6 53.88 4.16 34.34
N LEU A 7 52.97 3.20 34.15
CA LEU A 7 51.76 3.37 33.32
C LEU A 7 50.66 4.21 34.00
N THR A 8 50.63 4.25 35.33
CA THR A 8 49.64 5.04 36.11
C THR A 8 50.17 6.40 36.57
N SER A 9 51.45 6.70 36.30
CA SER A 9 52.05 8.01 36.56
C SER A 9 51.27 9.13 35.85
N THR A 10 50.95 10.20 36.58
CA THR A 10 50.26 11.37 36.03
C THR A 10 50.97 11.98 34.82
N ARG A 11 52.30 11.83 34.73
CA ARG A 11 53.11 12.32 33.60
C ARG A 11 52.94 11.46 32.34
N THR A 12 52.85 10.13 32.48
CA THR A 12 52.66 9.23 31.33
C THR A 12 51.22 9.31 30.81
N LEU A 13 50.23 9.43 31.69
CA LEU A 13 48.85 9.70 31.31
C LEU A 13 48.69 11.06 30.61
N SER A 14 49.38 12.11 31.10
CA SER A 14 49.35 13.44 30.46
C SER A 14 50.02 13.43 29.09
N ALA A 15 51.18 12.78 28.95
CA ALA A 15 51.87 12.66 27.67
C ALA A 15 51.05 11.83 26.66
N ALA A 16 50.45 10.73 27.08
CA ALA A 16 49.53 9.95 26.26
C ALA A 16 48.30 10.77 25.84
N GLY A 17 47.75 11.57 26.76
CA GLY A 17 46.66 12.52 26.47
C GLY A 17 47.04 13.55 25.41
N ILE A 18 48.21 14.19 25.54
CA ILE A 18 48.71 15.17 24.55
C ILE A 18 48.94 14.52 23.20
N LEU A 19 49.58 13.34 23.13
CA LEU A 19 49.80 12.61 21.88
C LEU A 19 48.48 12.22 21.22
N LEU A 20 47.50 11.76 21.99
CA LEU A 20 46.16 11.47 21.50
C LEU A 20 45.49 12.73 20.95
N THR A 21 45.56 13.86 21.66
CA THR A 21 45.01 15.14 21.19
C THR A 21 45.68 15.60 19.90
N LEU A 22 47.01 15.55 19.82
CA LEU A 22 47.75 15.91 18.60
C LEU A 22 47.41 14.99 17.43
N TYR A 23 47.26 13.67 17.67
CA TYR A 23 46.83 12.73 16.65
C TYR A 23 45.40 13.01 16.17
N LEU A 24 44.46 13.28 17.08
CA LEU A 24 43.08 13.61 16.73
C LEU A 24 42.99 14.93 15.96
N VAL A 25 43.66 15.98 16.43
CA VAL A 25 43.70 17.30 15.76
C VAL A 25 44.41 17.18 14.41
N GLY A 26 45.54 16.47 14.32
CA GLY A 26 46.25 16.23 13.08
C GLY A 26 45.40 15.47 12.06
N SER A 27 44.76 14.38 12.48
CA SER A 27 43.82 13.62 11.63
C SER A 27 42.66 14.49 11.14
N TRP A 28 42.11 15.32 12.03
CA TRP A 28 41.04 16.26 11.71
C TRP A 28 41.45 17.35 10.71
N VAL A 29 42.63 17.96 10.86
CA VAL A 29 43.16 18.95 9.92
C VAL A 29 43.43 18.31 8.55
N LEU A 30 43.96 17.09 8.53
CA LEU A 30 44.20 16.34 7.28
C LEU A 30 42.88 16.03 6.57
N GLU A 31 41.86 15.52 7.27
CA GLU A 31 40.53 15.30 6.69
C GLU A 31 39.91 16.59 6.15
N TRP A 32 40.02 17.69 6.91
CA TRP A 32 39.55 18.99 6.46
C TRP A 32 40.24 19.44 5.18
N HIS A 33 41.57 19.35 5.13
CA HIS A 33 42.37 19.75 3.98
C HIS A 33 42.04 18.92 2.73
N ARG A 34 41.80 17.62 2.88
CA ARG A 34 41.49 16.67 1.78
C ARG A 34 40.23 17.03 0.99
N LEU A 35 39.24 17.66 1.63
CA LEU A 35 37.95 18.00 1.03
C LEU A 35 37.66 19.51 1.05
N ARG A 36 38.66 20.36 1.33
CA ARG A 36 38.47 21.82 1.48
C ARG A 36 37.98 22.53 0.21
N HIS A 37 38.23 21.93 -0.96
CA HIS A 37 37.81 22.45 -2.26
C HIS A 37 36.32 22.21 -2.54
N ILE A 38 35.69 21.28 -1.81
CA ILE A 38 34.27 20.96 -1.96
C ILE A 38 33.47 21.88 -1.06
N LYS A 39 32.56 22.66 -1.66
CA LYS A 39 31.72 23.62 -0.95
C LYS A 39 30.66 22.88 -0.12
N GLY A 40 30.26 23.46 1.00
CA GLY A 40 29.21 22.92 1.86
C GLY A 40 28.98 23.78 3.10
N PRO A 41 28.04 23.40 3.98
CA PRO A 41 27.84 24.10 5.25
C PRO A 41 29.14 24.13 6.06
N PHE A 42 29.48 25.29 6.62
CA PHE A 42 30.75 25.47 7.34
C PHE A 42 30.92 24.47 8.49
N LEU A 43 29.91 24.33 9.35
CA LEU A 43 29.94 23.38 10.48
C LEU A 43 30.06 21.92 10.05
N ALA A 44 29.50 21.58 8.88
CA ALA A 44 29.60 20.24 8.31
C ALA A 44 31.04 19.88 7.93
N SER A 45 31.86 20.86 7.56
CA SER A 45 33.26 20.64 7.18
C SER A 45 34.14 20.20 8.36
N PHE A 46 33.69 20.43 9.59
CA PHE A 46 34.49 20.20 10.80
C PHE A 46 33.91 19.13 11.72
N SER A 47 32.61 18.82 11.63
CA SER A 47 31.99 17.89 12.56
C SER A 47 30.79 17.16 11.96
N TYR A 48 30.66 15.88 12.33
CA TYR A 48 29.48 15.06 12.11
C TYR A 48 28.25 15.57 12.87
N PHE A 49 28.43 16.44 13.87
CA PHE A 49 27.31 17.02 14.63
C PHE A 49 26.29 17.71 13.72
N TRP A 50 26.74 18.32 12.63
CA TRP A 50 25.84 18.94 11.66
C TRP A 50 24.92 17.92 10.98
N ILE A 51 25.46 16.76 10.55
CA ILE A 51 24.66 15.66 10.01
C ILE A 51 23.73 15.10 11.09
N LEU A 52 24.25 14.82 12.29
CA LEU A 52 23.46 14.25 13.38
C LEU A 52 22.29 15.16 13.76
N ARG A 53 22.51 16.47 13.85
CA ARG A 53 21.45 17.47 14.07
C ARG A 53 20.44 17.48 12.93
N THR A 54 20.91 17.38 11.68
CA THR A 54 20.04 17.32 10.50
C THR A 54 19.12 16.10 10.52
N ILE A 55 19.68 14.92 10.84
CA ILE A 55 18.94 13.66 10.99
C ILE A 55 17.97 13.74 12.17
N ALA A 56 18.42 14.25 13.33
CA ALA A 56 17.59 14.39 14.53
C ALA A 56 16.45 15.41 14.37
N SER A 57 16.57 16.36 13.43
CA SER A 57 15.53 17.36 13.18
C SER A 57 14.27 16.80 12.52
N GLY A 58 14.31 15.57 11.98
CA GLY A 58 13.20 15.01 11.22
C GLY A 58 12.95 15.68 9.87
N ARG A 59 13.87 16.53 9.39
CA ARG A 59 13.78 17.22 8.09
C ARG A 59 15.01 16.99 7.23
N GLN A 60 15.54 15.76 7.27
CA GLN A 60 16.79 15.40 6.60
C GLN A 60 16.72 15.67 5.08
N GLY A 61 15.69 15.17 4.41
CA GLY A 61 15.52 15.33 2.96
C GLY A 61 15.50 16.80 2.52
N GLU A 62 14.70 17.63 3.19
CA GLU A 62 14.60 19.07 2.90
C GLU A 62 15.92 19.81 3.13
N THR A 63 16.59 19.50 4.25
CA THR A 63 17.88 20.12 4.58
C THR A 63 18.93 19.77 3.54
N PHE A 64 19.02 18.51 3.13
CA PHE A 64 19.94 18.08 2.07
C PHE A 64 19.59 18.66 0.71
N ARG A 65 18.30 18.74 0.36
CA ARG A 65 17.85 19.46 -0.84
C ARG A 65 18.36 20.90 -0.83
N GLY A 66 18.15 21.64 0.27
CA GLY A 66 18.62 23.03 0.41
C GLY A 66 20.14 23.18 0.34
N VAL A 67 20.91 22.18 0.79
CA VAL A 67 22.37 22.15 0.59
C VAL A 67 22.71 22.08 -0.89
N SER A 68 22.09 21.18 -1.66
CA SER A 68 22.34 21.08 -3.09
C SER A 68 21.82 22.28 -3.88
N ASP A 69 20.68 22.85 -3.49
CA ASP A 69 20.16 24.10 -4.08
C ASP A 69 21.16 25.25 -3.92
N LYS A 70 21.87 25.31 -2.78
CA LYS A 70 22.82 26.39 -2.46
C LYS A 70 24.24 26.17 -3.00
N TYR A 71 24.77 24.96 -2.90
CA TYR A 71 26.18 24.67 -3.20
C TYR A 71 26.38 23.91 -4.51
N GLY A 72 25.30 23.45 -5.14
CA GLY A 72 25.30 22.71 -6.39
C GLY A 72 25.16 21.19 -6.21
N PRO A 73 25.30 20.42 -7.31
CA PRO A 73 25.02 18.99 -7.33
C PRO A 73 26.00 18.15 -6.52
N LEU A 74 27.15 18.71 -6.12
CA LEU A 74 28.14 18.09 -5.23
C LEU A 74 28.42 19.03 -4.06
N ALA A 75 28.19 18.56 -2.83
CA ALA A 75 28.42 19.37 -1.63
C ALA A 75 28.99 18.55 -0.48
N ARG A 76 29.84 19.17 0.34
CA ARG A 76 30.37 18.56 1.56
C ARG A 76 29.33 18.63 2.68
N ILE A 77 29.02 17.49 3.27
CA ILE A 77 28.05 17.38 4.37
C ILE A 77 28.65 16.85 5.66
N GLY A 78 29.91 16.43 5.66
CA GLY A 78 30.63 16.00 6.85
C GLY A 78 32.15 16.09 6.68
N PRO A 79 32.94 15.80 7.72
CA PRO A 79 34.40 15.80 7.65
C PRO A 79 34.94 14.93 6.51
N ASN A 80 34.28 13.79 6.23
CA ASN A 80 34.67 12.85 5.18
C ASN A 80 33.46 12.43 4.31
N GLU A 81 32.41 13.26 4.25
CA GLU A 81 31.15 12.98 3.56
C GLU A 81 30.85 14.05 2.55
N VAL A 82 30.54 13.59 1.35
CA VAL A 82 30.00 14.41 0.28
C VAL A 82 28.64 13.89 -0.12
N LEU A 83 27.81 14.80 -0.58
CA LEU A 83 26.45 14.56 -1.05
C LEU A 83 26.41 14.88 -2.54
N THR A 84 25.82 13.99 -3.34
CA THR A 84 25.62 14.21 -4.77
C THR A 84 24.18 13.99 -5.21
N SER A 85 23.71 14.81 -6.14
CA SER A 85 22.43 14.63 -6.83
C SER A 85 22.60 14.28 -8.31
N ASP A 86 23.82 13.99 -8.75
CA ASP A 86 24.14 13.64 -10.14
C ASP A 86 23.67 12.20 -10.44
N PRO A 87 22.66 12.00 -11.32
CA PRO A 87 22.11 10.68 -11.57
C PRO A 87 23.13 9.69 -12.16
N GLU A 88 24.10 10.17 -12.95
CA GLU A 88 25.13 9.30 -13.52
C GLU A 88 26.05 8.76 -12.43
N VAL A 89 26.40 9.61 -11.46
CA VAL A 89 27.18 9.20 -10.30
C VAL A 89 26.38 8.22 -9.44
N LEU A 90 25.09 8.47 -9.21
CA LEU A 90 24.23 7.55 -8.45
C LEU A 90 24.11 6.17 -9.13
N ARG A 91 24.00 6.12 -10.46
CA ARG A 91 23.99 4.87 -11.23
C ARG A 91 25.35 4.17 -11.18
N ARG A 92 26.42 4.91 -11.44
CA ARG A 92 27.80 4.41 -11.49
C ARG A 92 28.22 3.80 -10.16
N THR A 93 27.95 4.49 -9.05
CA THR A 93 28.29 4.01 -7.70
C THR A 93 27.46 2.79 -7.26
N GLY A 94 26.31 2.55 -7.89
CA GLY A 94 25.52 1.33 -7.73
C GLY A 94 25.98 0.14 -8.58
N ASN A 95 26.74 0.40 -9.64
CA ASN A 95 27.15 -0.58 -10.65
C ASN A 95 28.58 -1.06 -10.44
N THR A 96 28.77 -2.37 -10.54
CA THR A 96 30.00 -3.07 -10.13
C THR A 96 30.94 -3.32 -11.29
N ARG A 97 30.40 -3.22 -12.52
CA ARG A 97 31.17 -3.18 -13.76
C ARG A 97 31.73 -1.78 -14.03
N ALA A 98 31.19 -0.77 -13.36
CA ALA A 98 31.69 0.59 -13.44
C ALA A 98 33.04 0.72 -12.72
N LYS A 99 33.96 1.49 -13.32
CA LYS A 99 35.24 1.84 -12.74
C LYS A 99 35.28 3.34 -12.42
N PRO A 100 35.88 3.74 -11.28
CA PRO A 100 36.42 2.85 -10.25
C PRO A 100 35.28 2.21 -9.42
N THR A 101 35.52 1.05 -8.81
CA THR A 101 34.43 0.24 -8.21
C THR A 101 34.12 0.68 -6.78
N TYR A 102 32.86 1.05 -6.53
CA TYR A 102 32.41 1.52 -5.22
C TYR A 102 31.91 0.40 -4.30
N GLY A 103 32.25 0.51 -3.01
CA GLY A 103 31.74 -0.37 -1.94
C GLY A 103 30.67 0.33 -1.09
N ARG A 104 29.86 -0.44 -0.36
CA ARG A 104 29.04 0.12 0.74
C ARG A 104 29.95 0.62 1.86
N SER A 105 29.66 1.82 2.37
CA SER A 105 30.38 2.38 3.51
C SER A 105 30.14 1.61 4.82
N ILE A 106 30.94 1.88 5.84
CA ILE A 106 30.79 1.31 7.19
C ILE A 106 29.40 1.56 7.81
N GLY A 107 28.67 2.59 7.36
CA GLY A 107 27.32 2.90 7.85
C GLY A 107 26.30 1.77 7.65
N TYR A 108 26.54 0.86 6.71
CA TYR A 108 25.67 -0.32 6.54
C TYR A 108 25.90 -1.38 7.61
N SER A 109 27.13 -1.53 8.12
CA SER A 109 27.44 -2.49 9.19
C SER A 109 26.80 -2.12 10.52
N VAL A 110 26.55 -0.83 10.78
CA VAL A 110 25.84 -0.39 11.99
C VAL A 110 24.32 -0.58 11.91
N SER A 111 23.82 -0.93 10.71
CA SER A 111 22.39 -1.22 10.48
C SER A 111 22.06 -2.71 10.61
N ARG A 112 22.96 -3.51 11.19
CA ARG A 112 22.71 -4.92 11.50
C ARG A 112 21.63 -5.04 12.56
N VAL A 113 20.60 -5.81 12.22
CA VAL A 113 19.54 -6.18 13.16
C VAL A 113 20.00 -7.33 14.05
N ASP A 114 20.69 -8.33 13.48
CA ASP A 114 21.39 -9.38 14.22
C ASP A 114 22.86 -8.95 14.44
N PRO A 115 23.34 -8.82 15.68
CA PRO A 115 24.72 -8.43 15.95
C PRO A 115 25.77 -9.41 15.40
N PHE A 116 25.38 -10.66 15.13
CA PHE A 116 26.29 -11.73 14.69
C PHE A 116 26.22 -12.03 13.19
N HIS A 117 25.17 -11.59 12.49
CA HIS A 117 24.96 -11.91 11.07
C HIS A 117 24.55 -10.68 10.26
N ASP A 118 25.13 -10.56 9.08
CA ASP A 118 24.76 -9.52 8.13
C ASP A 118 23.52 -9.93 7.32
N SER A 119 22.58 -8.99 7.19
CA SER A 119 21.46 -9.09 6.25
C SER A 119 21.87 -8.62 4.85
N LEU A 120 20.99 -8.80 3.86
CA LEU A 120 21.12 -8.24 2.52
C LEU A 120 21.32 -6.72 2.56
N PHE A 121 20.73 -6.04 3.54
CA PHE A 121 20.91 -4.60 3.73
C PHE A 121 22.26 -4.26 4.36
N SER A 122 22.66 -4.95 5.44
CA SER A 122 23.84 -4.57 6.22
C SER A 122 25.17 -5.10 5.65
N THR A 123 25.12 -6.18 4.88
CA THR A 123 26.32 -6.77 4.27
C THR A 123 27.02 -5.77 3.34
N ARG A 124 28.34 -5.69 3.48
CA ARG A 124 29.24 -4.90 2.63
C ARG A 124 30.06 -5.77 1.68
N ASP A 125 30.18 -7.06 1.98
CA ASP A 125 30.82 -8.03 1.10
C ASP A 125 29.94 -8.24 -0.13
N THR A 126 30.51 -7.94 -1.28
CA THR A 126 29.80 -7.97 -2.54
C THR A 126 29.46 -9.38 -3.03
N VAL A 127 30.30 -10.37 -2.74
CA VAL A 127 30.09 -11.76 -3.15
C VAL A 127 29.00 -12.37 -2.26
N ALA A 128 29.07 -12.13 -0.95
CA ALA A 128 28.03 -12.56 -0.02
C ALA A 128 26.69 -11.90 -0.35
N HIS A 129 26.69 -10.60 -0.64
CA HIS A 129 25.50 -9.86 -1.07
C HIS A 129 24.87 -10.46 -2.32
N ASP A 130 25.64 -10.69 -3.38
CA ASP A 130 25.10 -11.21 -4.64
C ASP A 130 24.52 -12.62 -4.47
N LYS A 131 25.20 -13.48 -3.69
CA LYS A 131 24.71 -14.82 -3.35
C LYS A 131 23.39 -14.76 -2.60
N LEU A 132 23.29 -13.88 -1.59
CA LEU A 132 22.07 -13.73 -0.79
C LEU A 132 20.93 -13.13 -1.63
N LYS A 133 21.22 -12.10 -2.44
CA LYS A 133 20.23 -11.47 -3.32
C LYS A 133 19.66 -12.45 -4.34
N ALA A 134 20.51 -13.26 -4.96
CA ALA A 134 20.07 -14.27 -5.93
C ALA A 134 19.15 -15.31 -5.28
N LYS A 135 19.37 -15.68 -4.01
CA LYS A 135 18.47 -16.59 -3.27
C LYS A 135 17.12 -15.94 -2.94
N LEU A 136 17.12 -14.64 -2.64
CA LEU A 136 15.93 -13.92 -2.17
C LEU A 136 15.06 -13.38 -3.31
N SER A 137 15.64 -13.08 -4.48
CA SER A 137 14.94 -12.40 -5.59
C SER A 137 13.69 -13.14 -6.06
N PHE A 138 13.68 -14.47 -5.98
CA PHE A 138 12.53 -15.30 -6.39
C PHE A 138 11.27 -15.03 -5.56
N GLY A 139 11.40 -14.63 -4.29
CA GLY A 139 10.24 -14.34 -3.44
C GLY A 139 9.50 -13.06 -3.80
N TYR A 140 10.14 -12.18 -4.58
CA TYR A 140 9.59 -10.87 -4.98
C TYR A 140 9.09 -10.84 -6.43
N GLY A 141 9.24 -11.93 -7.17
CA GLY A 141 8.80 -12.06 -8.56
C GLY A 141 7.52 -12.88 -8.66
N GLY A 142 6.54 -12.41 -9.45
CA GLY A 142 5.29 -13.14 -9.66
C GLY A 142 5.44 -14.46 -10.42
N ARG A 143 6.53 -14.66 -11.17
CA ARG A 143 6.76 -15.90 -11.93
C ARG A 143 7.05 -17.08 -11.01
N GLU A 144 7.87 -16.86 -9.97
CA GLU A 144 8.25 -17.88 -9.00
C GLU A 144 7.36 -17.86 -7.74
N ASN A 145 6.57 -16.81 -7.55
CA ASN A 145 5.53 -16.70 -6.53
C ASN A 145 4.16 -16.37 -7.15
N PRO A 146 3.45 -17.35 -7.72
CA PRO A 146 2.18 -17.11 -8.41
C PRO A 146 1.08 -16.52 -7.51
N SER A 147 1.10 -16.82 -6.21
CA SER A 147 0.12 -16.31 -5.23
C SER A 147 0.48 -14.94 -4.63
N LEU A 148 1.55 -14.30 -5.13
CA LEU A 148 1.95 -12.95 -4.70
C LEU A 148 0.83 -11.94 -4.96
N GLU A 149 0.27 -12.00 -6.16
CA GLU A 149 -0.77 -11.05 -6.56
C GLU A 149 -2.09 -11.33 -5.85
N ASP A 150 -2.51 -12.59 -5.76
CA ASP A 150 -3.68 -13.02 -5.00
C ASP A 150 -3.61 -12.57 -3.54
N GLY A 151 -2.43 -12.69 -2.92
CA GLY A 151 -2.21 -12.24 -1.54
C GLY A 151 -2.36 -10.72 -1.37
N ILE A 152 -2.01 -9.93 -2.39
CA ILE A 152 -2.25 -8.48 -2.40
C ILE A 152 -3.73 -8.18 -2.64
N ASP A 153 -4.40 -8.95 -3.49
CA ASP A 153 -5.83 -8.82 -3.78
C ASP A 153 -6.69 -9.05 -2.53
N GLU A 154 -6.39 -10.09 -1.76
CA GLU A 154 -7.01 -10.32 -0.45
C GLU A 154 -6.93 -9.08 0.46
N GLN A 155 -5.78 -8.39 0.48
CA GLN A 155 -5.60 -7.21 1.33
C GLN A 155 -6.25 -5.95 0.75
N LEU A 156 -6.36 -5.83 -0.57
CA LEU A 156 -7.11 -4.76 -1.21
C LEU A 156 -8.60 -4.87 -0.89
N VAL A 157 -9.15 -6.08 -0.96
CA VAL A 157 -10.54 -6.36 -0.56
C VAL A 157 -10.72 -6.05 0.93
N ALA A 158 -9.82 -6.52 1.79
CA ALA A 158 -9.90 -6.23 3.22
C ALA A 158 -9.81 -4.72 3.53
N LEU A 159 -9.03 -3.94 2.77
CA LEU A 159 -8.95 -2.48 2.90
C LEU A 159 -10.26 -1.81 2.46
N VAL A 160 -10.83 -2.22 1.33
CA VAL A 160 -12.13 -1.74 0.84
C VAL A 160 -13.23 -2.04 1.86
N ASP A 161 -13.24 -3.24 2.42
CA ASP A 161 -14.21 -3.66 3.44
C ASP A 161 -14.03 -2.89 4.74
N LEU A 162 -12.79 -2.64 5.18
CA LEU A 162 -12.53 -1.79 6.34
C LEU A 162 -13.14 -0.40 6.16
N ILE A 163 -12.92 0.22 5.00
CA ILE A 163 -13.47 1.53 4.67
C ILE A 163 -15.00 1.49 4.70
N ARG A 164 -15.62 0.53 4.01
CA ARG A 164 -17.08 0.38 3.95
C ARG A 164 -17.73 0.13 5.31
N ARG A 165 -17.14 -0.75 6.11
CA ARG A 165 -17.68 -1.12 7.42
C ARG A 165 -17.62 0.00 8.44
N LYS A 166 -16.58 0.84 8.42
CA LYS A 166 -16.28 1.76 9.53
C LYS A 166 -16.16 3.23 9.15
N TYR A 167 -15.77 3.56 7.93
CA TYR A 167 -15.27 4.89 7.58
C TYR A 167 -16.04 5.62 6.50
N ILE A 168 -17.10 5.03 5.94
CA ILE A 168 -17.99 5.74 5.02
C ILE A 168 -18.72 6.86 5.76
N SER A 169 -18.45 8.08 5.32
CA SER A 169 -19.13 9.28 5.74
C SER A 169 -20.34 9.53 4.85
N THR A 170 -21.38 10.15 5.42
CA THR A 170 -22.56 10.65 4.70
C THR A 170 -22.62 12.17 4.85
N ASP A 171 -23.68 12.80 4.35
CA ASP A 171 -23.92 14.23 4.61
C ASP A 171 -24.40 14.49 6.04
N ALA A 172 -24.94 13.46 6.72
CA ALA A 172 -25.40 13.54 8.09
C ALA A 172 -24.30 13.18 9.12
N GLU A 173 -23.35 12.32 8.74
CA GLU A 173 -22.37 11.77 9.66
C GLU A 173 -20.97 11.73 9.05
N LEU A 174 -20.01 12.40 9.71
CA LEU A 174 -18.59 12.31 9.38
C LEU A 174 -17.96 11.16 10.15
N ARG A 175 -17.42 10.17 9.42
CA ARG A 175 -16.61 9.08 9.95
C ARG A 175 -15.17 9.23 9.43
N PRO A 176 -14.30 9.92 10.17
CA PRO A 176 -12.97 10.25 9.66
C PRO A 176 -12.07 9.00 9.58
N LEU A 177 -11.40 8.81 8.46
CA LEU A 177 -10.37 7.80 8.25
C LEU A 177 -8.98 8.43 8.42
N ASP A 178 -8.11 7.83 9.23
CA ASP A 178 -6.67 8.13 9.16
C ASP A 178 -6.04 7.31 8.03
N LEU A 179 -5.93 7.94 6.86
CA LEU A 179 -5.36 7.32 5.66
C LEU A 179 -3.88 6.95 5.84
N ALA A 180 -3.16 7.65 6.72
CA ALA A 180 -1.78 7.31 7.02
C ALA A 180 -1.66 5.96 7.73
N THR A 181 -2.58 5.68 8.65
CA THR A 181 -2.64 4.40 9.36
C THR A 181 -3.22 3.29 8.48
N ALA A 182 -4.31 3.55 7.75
CA ALA A 182 -4.95 2.54 6.90
C ALA A 182 -4.05 2.04 5.77
N SER A 183 -3.31 2.94 5.11
CA SER A 183 -2.30 2.55 4.11
C SER A 183 -1.15 1.74 4.73
N GLN A 184 -0.74 2.05 5.97
CA GLN A 184 0.27 1.26 6.68
C GLN A 184 -0.23 -0.15 7.01
N TYR A 185 -1.47 -0.29 7.51
CA TYR A 185 -2.09 -1.60 7.74
C TYR A 185 -2.21 -2.43 6.47
N PHE A 186 -2.60 -1.81 5.35
CA PHE A 186 -2.64 -2.49 4.05
C PHE A 186 -1.27 -3.07 3.68
N THR A 187 -0.21 -2.25 3.70
CA THR A 187 1.12 -2.72 3.34
C THR A 187 1.70 -3.74 4.32
N LEU A 188 1.33 -3.66 5.61
CA LEU A 188 1.72 -4.63 6.62
C LEU A 188 1.05 -5.98 6.42
N ASP A 189 -0.24 -6.00 6.16
CA ASP A 189 -0.93 -7.25 5.86
C ASP A 189 -0.47 -7.82 4.52
N ALA A 190 -0.18 -6.98 3.51
CA ALA A 190 0.34 -7.43 2.22
C ALA A 190 1.72 -8.09 2.39
N ILE A 191 2.68 -7.41 3.02
CA ILE A 191 4.03 -7.97 3.21
C ILE A 191 4.02 -9.20 4.12
N THR A 192 3.14 -9.27 5.12
CA THR A 192 3.03 -10.44 6.00
C THR A 192 2.37 -11.62 5.30
N ARG A 193 1.34 -11.38 4.47
CA ARG A 193 0.75 -12.39 3.60
C ARG A 193 1.80 -12.98 2.65
N VAL A 194 2.65 -12.14 2.06
CA VAL A 194 3.75 -12.57 1.18
C VAL A 194 4.83 -13.32 1.96
N ALA A 195 5.24 -12.82 3.12
CA ALA A 195 6.36 -13.38 3.89
C ALA A 195 6.00 -14.67 4.65
N TYR A 196 4.76 -14.80 5.14
CA TYR A 196 4.34 -15.87 6.04
C TYR A 196 3.20 -16.74 5.48
N GLY A 197 2.64 -16.39 4.32
CA GLY A 197 1.49 -17.07 3.74
C GLY A 197 0.16 -16.72 4.40
N ARG A 198 0.15 -15.81 5.39
CA ARG A 198 -1.06 -15.31 6.07
C ARG A 198 -0.87 -13.87 6.53
N PRO A 199 -1.91 -13.01 6.48
CA PRO A 199 -1.82 -11.66 7.01
C PRO A 199 -1.80 -11.69 8.56
N PHE A 200 -1.36 -10.60 9.18
CA PHE A 200 -1.40 -10.46 10.64
C PHE A 200 -2.75 -9.95 11.15
N GLY A 201 -3.58 -9.38 10.26
CA GLY A 201 -4.95 -8.96 10.56
C GLY A 201 -5.07 -7.52 11.01
N PHE A 202 -4.14 -6.65 10.58
CA PHE A 202 -4.22 -5.21 10.84
C PHE A 202 -5.51 -4.60 10.27
N LEU A 203 -5.85 -4.92 9.02
CA LEU A 203 -7.07 -4.46 8.36
C LEU A 203 -8.35 -5.07 8.97
N ALA A 204 -8.29 -6.35 9.35
CA ALA A 204 -9.43 -7.05 9.92
C ALA A 204 -9.83 -6.49 11.29
N THR A 205 -8.84 -6.21 12.14
CA THR A 205 -9.06 -5.70 13.50
C THR A 205 -9.12 -4.18 13.57
N ASP A 206 -8.56 -3.49 12.57
CA ASP A 206 -8.34 -2.04 12.59
C ASP A 206 -7.58 -1.57 13.85
N THR A 207 -6.58 -2.37 14.24
CA THR A 207 -5.74 -2.09 15.40
C THR A 207 -4.28 -2.37 15.09
N ASP A 208 -3.39 -1.75 15.85
CA ASP A 208 -1.95 -2.02 15.81
C ASP A 208 -1.66 -3.39 16.45
N VAL A 209 -1.89 -4.46 15.69
CA VAL A 209 -1.68 -5.84 16.14
C VAL A 209 -0.21 -6.03 16.57
N TYR A 210 -0.02 -6.64 17.74
CA TYR A 210 1.29 -6.80 18.41
C TYR A 210 2.00 -5.49 18.78
N GLY A 211 1.30 -4.36 18.70
CA GLY A 211 1.90 -3.04 18.87
C GLY A 211 2.95 -2.75 17.81
N TYR A 212 2.87 -3.34 16.62
CA TYR A 212 3.88 -3.22 15.57
C TYR A 212 4.23 -1.77 15.23
N ASN A 213 3.27 -0.86 15.04
CA ASN A 213 3.48 0.56 14.80
C ASN A 213 4.14 1.26 16.00
N LYS A 214 3.86 0.80 17.23
CA LYS A 214 4.59 1.23 18.44
C LYS A 214 5.99 0.59 18.55
N MET A 215 6.16 -0.61 18.01
CA MET A 215 7.31 -1.51 18.15
C MET A 215 8.31 -1.35 17.00
N THR A 216 7.96 -0.70 15.89
CA THR A 216 8.91 -0.15 14.90
C THR A 216 9.85 0.89 15.52
N LYS A 217 9.61 1.30 16.78
CA LYS A 217 10.56 2.06 17.62
C LYS A 217 11.47 1.21 18.54
N ARG A 218 11.22 -0.10 18.71
CA ARG A 218 12.04 -1.09 19.47
C ARG A 218 11.81 -2.53 18.98
N VAL A 219 12.79 -3.12 18.30
CA VAL A 219 12.75 -4.40 17.54
C VAL A 219 12.45 -5.65 18.40
N ILE A 220 11.51 -6.52 17.99
CA ILE A 220 11.21 -7.87 18.57
C ILE A 220 10.90 -8.92 17.45
N PRO A 221 11.15 -10.24 17.68
CA PRO A 221 11.51 -11.24 16.66
C PRO A 221 10.42 -12.32 16.33
N THR A 222 10.77 -13.23 15.38
CA THR A 222 10.39 -14.68 15.24
C THR A 222 9.65 -15.18 13.95
N VAL A 223 10.33 -15.30 12.80
CA VAL A 223 10.86 -16.52 12.16
C VAL A 223 10.13 -17.88 12.24
N GLY A 224 9.01 -18.01 11.53
CA GLY A 224 8.39 -19.32 11.28
C GLY A 224 8.70 -19.98 9.91
N ALA A 225 8.91 -19.22 8.84
CA ALA A 225 8.49 -19.71 7.51
C ALA A 225 9.57 -20.28 6.57
N PHE A 226 10.84 -20.29 6.98
CA PHE A 226 11.96 -20.24 6.02
C PHE A 226 12.66 -21.55 5.63
N LYS A 227 12.17 -22.69 6.09
CA LYS A 227 12.91 -23.95 5.99
C LYS A 227 12.95 -24.56 4.57
N ARG A 228 12.28 -23.97 3.57
CA ARG A 228 12.01 -24.64 2.28
C ARG A 228 12.99 -24.35 1.12
N HIS A 229 13.95 -23.42 1.26
CA HIS A 229 14.83 -23.05 0.12
C HIS A 229 16.34 -22.92 0.45
N GLY A 230 16.87 -23.68 1.43
CA GLY A 230 18.33 -23.80 1.63
C GLY A 230 19.05 -22.53 2.11
N VAL A 231 18.31 -21.59 2.71
CA VAL A 231 18.85 -20.46 3.46
C VAL A 231 18.93 -20.86 4.93
N GLY A 232 20.02 -20.53 5.63
CA GLY A 232 20.18 -20.87 7.03
C GLY A 232 19.03 -20.28 7.87
N LYS A 233 18.49 -21.05 8.83
CA LYS A 233 17.33 -20.64 9.65
C LYS A 233 17.51 -19.22 10.23
N ARG A 234 18.75 -18.85 10.57
CA ARG A 234 19.17 -17.55 11.14
C ARG A 234 19.21 -16.40 10.13
N ASP A 235 19.76 -16.61 8.94
CA ASP A 235 19.81 -15.58 7.88
C ASP A 235 18.41 -15.12 7.50
N CYS A 236 17.55 -16.11 7.32
CA CYS A 236 16.13 -15.93 7.13
C CYS A 236 15.48 -15.03 8.21
N GLN A 237 15.84 -15.20 9.48
CA GLN A 237 15.30 -14.38 10.57
C GLN A 237 15.55 -12.91 10.36
N SER A 238 16.81 -12.61 10.09
CA SER A 238 17.32 -11.26 9.88
C SER A 238 16.72 -10.65 8.61
N GLU A 239 16.55 -11.44 7.55
CA GLU A 239 15.95 -10.99 6.30
C GLU A 239 14.47 -10.62 6.45
N ILE A 240 13.63 -11.48 7.05
CA ILE A 240 12.20 -11.17 7.21
C ILE A 240 11.98 -9.95 8.11
N MET A 241 12.77 -9.82 9.19
CA MET A 241 12.65 -8.65 10.08
C MET A 241 12.95 -7.36 9.32
N PHE A 242 14.01 -7.36 8.50
CA PHE A 242 14.33 -6.21 7.67
C PHE A 242 13.25 -5.94 6.60
N GLN A 243 12.71 -7.00 5.97
CA GLN A 243 11.67 -6.88 4.95
C GLN A 243 10.38 -6.26 5.46
N MET A 244 9.92 -6.65 6.66
CA MET A 244 8.70 -6.08 7.25
C MET A 244 8.86 -4.58 7.51
N VAL A 245 10.00 -4.16 8.08
CA VAL A 245 10.26 -2.74 8.37
C VAL A 245 10.47 -1.94 7.08
N ALA A 246 11.21 -2.47 6.11
CA ALA A 246 11.53 -1.76 4.88
C ALA A 246 10.35 -1.71 3.90
N GLY A 247 9.56 -2.79 3.81
CA GLY A 247 8.49 -2.94 2.81
C GLY A 247 7.16 -2.27 3.18
N SER A 248 6.84 -2.17 4.47
CA SER A 248 5.58 -1.58 4.92
C SER A 248 5.56 -0.05 4.78
N ASP A 249 6.40 0.64 5.55
CA ASP A 249 6.37 2.11 5.62
C ASP A 249 6.69 2.79 4.29
N THR A 250 7.56 2.20 3.47
CA THR A 250 7.97 2.82 2.22
C THR A 250 6.86 2.83 1.18
N THR A 251 6.18 1.70 0.97
CA THR A 251 5.04 1.65 0.04
C THR A 251 3.85 2.45 0.59
N ALA A 252 3.59 2.40 1.91
CA ALA A 252 2.53 3.19 2.53
C ALA A 252 2.75 4.70 2.31
N THR A 253 3.99 5.18 2.46
CA THR A 253 4.38 6.56 2.12
C THR A 253 4.18 6.90 0.65
N ALA A 254 4.52 6.00 -0.28
CA ALA A 254 4.24 6.21 -1.70
C ALA A 254 2.74 6.33 -1.97
N ILE A 255 1.91 5.47 -1.36
CA ILE A 255 0.44 5.49 -1.48
C ILE A 255 -0.12 6.81 -0.95
N ARG A 256 0.11 7.12 0.33
CA ARG A 256 -0.52 8.27 0.98
C ARG A 256 0.03 9.61 0.48
N GLY A 257 1.32 9.69 0.13
CA GLY A 257 1.89 10.87 -0.50
C GLY A 257 1.32 11.13 -1.91
N THR A 258 1.05 10.07 -2.68
CA THR A 258 0.42 10.22 -4.01
C THR A 258 -1.05 10.59 -3.88
N LEU A 259 -1.80 9.97 -2.96
CA LEU A 259 -3.19 10.34 -2.67
C LEU A 259 -3.30 11.78 -2.17
N LEU A 260 -2.35 12.26 -1.36
CA LEU A 260 -2.27 13.66 -0.96
C LEU A 260 -2.14 14.60 -2.17
N ASN A 261 -1.23 14.29 -3.08
CA ASN A 261 -1.05 15.07 -4.29
C ASN A 261 -2.28 15.03 -5.21
N LEU A 262 -2.96 13.89 -5.30
CA LEU A 262 -4.22 13.77 -6.05
C LEU A 262 -5.32 14.63 -5.42
N MET A 263 -5.55 14.53 -4.12
CA MET A 263 -6.57 15.33 -3.41
C MET A 263 -6.31 16.84 -3.46
N THR A 264 -5.05 17.24 -3.63
CA THR A 264 -4.66 18.67 -3.76
C THR A 264 -4.53 19.13 -5.21
N ALA A 265 -4.74 18.24 -6.18
CA ALA A 265 -4.75 18.55 -7.61
C ALA A 265 -6.03 18.00 -8.29
N PRO A 266 -7.19 18.66 -8.12
CA PRO A 266 -8.48 18.15 -8.59
C PRO A 266 -8.51 17.75 -10.07
N HIS A 267 -7.85 18.53 -10.94
CA HIS A 267 -7.77 18.23 -12.37
C HIS A 267 -7.05 16.90 -12.66
N VAL A 268 -6.04 16.53 -11.87
CA VAL A 268 -5.36 15.23 -11.96
C VAL A 268 -6.25 14.13 -11.41
N TYR A 269 -6.88 14.36 -10.25
CA TYR A 269 -7.78 13.41 -9.62
C TYR A 269 -8.91 12.99 -10.59
N THR A 270 -9.64 13.97 -11.14
CA THR A 270 -10.75 13.72 -12.07
C THR A 270 -10.28 13.04 -13.35
N LYS A 271 -9.10 13.39 -13.86
CA LYS A 271 -8.56 12.78 -15.09
C LYS A 271 -8.15 11.32 -14.88
N LEU A 272 -7.54 11.00 -13.74
CA LEU A 272 -7.21 9.61 -13.38
C LEU A 272 -8.49 8.80 -13.16
N GLN A 273 -9.44 9.36 -12.42
CA GLN A 273 -10.73 8.72 -12.19
C GLN A 273 -11.44 8.42 -13.51
N LYS A 274 -11.47 9.37 -14.45
CA LYS A 274 -12.04 9.17 -15.78
C LYS A 274 -11.38 8.02 -16.54
N GLU A 275 -10.05 7.93 -16.55
CA GLU A 275 -9.33 6.82 -17.18
C GLU A 275 -9.73 5.47 -16.55
N ILE A 276 -9.87 5.42 -15.22
CA ILE A 276 -10.29 4.22 -14.49
C ILE A 276 -11.73 3.83 -14.85
N ASP A 277 -12.65 4.79 -14.91
CA ASP A 277 -14.06 4.55 -15.24
C ASP A 277 -14.22 4.04 -16.68
N GLU A 278 -13.53 4.66 -17.63
CA GLU A 278 -13.55 4.24 -19.04
C GLU A 278 -12.97 2.83 -19.20
N ALA A 279 -11.91 2.51 -18.48
CA ALA A 279 -11.32 1.18 -18.47
C ALA A 279 -12.25 0.14 -17.83
N ALA A 280 -12.99 0.50 -16.77
CA ALA A 280 -13.98 -0.37 -16.15
C ALA A 280 -15.18 -0.61 -17.07
N ALA A 281 -15.75 0.45 -17.65
CA ALA A 281 -16.93 0.38 -18.52
C ALA A 281 -16.68 -0.40 -19.81
N SER A 282 -15.44 -0.37 -20.31
CA SER A 282 -15.02 -1.15 -21.50
C SER A 282 -14.64 -2.59 -21.20
N GLY A 283 -14.64 -3.01 -19.92
CA GLY A 283 -14.14 -4.33 -19.51
C GLY A 283 -12.62 -4.50 -19.66
N ALA A 284 -11.87 -3.40 -19.81
CA ALA A 284 -10.42 -3.44 -19.97
C ALA A 284 -9.67 -3.75 -18.66
N ILE A 285 -10.34 -3.60 -17.52
CA ILE A 285 -9.83 -3.96 -16.19
C ILE A 285 -10.78 -4.92 -15.48
N SER A 286 -10.22 -5.83 -14.69
CA SER A 286 -10.96 -6.85 -13.95
C SER A 286 -11.74 -6.28 -12.75
N PRO A 287 -12.73 -7.04 -12.20
CA PRO A 287 -13.46 -6.67 -10.98
C PRO A 287 -12.59 -6.46 -9.75
N ILE A 288 -11.37 -7.00 -9.72
CA ILE A 288 -10.22 -6.54 -8.93
C ILE A 288 -9.08 -6.40 -9.93
N ILE A 289 -8.53 -5.20 -10.09
CA ILE A 289 -7.59 -4.94 -11.18
C ILE A 289 -6.34 -5.81 -11.05
N LYS A 290 -5.87 -6.39 -12.16
CA LYS A 290 -4.58 -7.08 -12.21
C LYS A 290 -3.43 -6.09 -12.40
N GLY A 291 -2.25 -6.41 -11.90
CA GLY A 291 -1.06 -5.58 -12.03
C GLY A 291 -0.69 -5.29 -13.50
N GLU A 292 -0.86 -6.26 -14.38
CA GLU A 292 -0.65 -6.10 -15.83
C GLU A 292 -1.70 -5.19 -16.49
N GLU A 293 -2.91 -5.14 -15.96
CA GLU A 293 -3.96 -4.22 -16.44
C GLU A 293 -3.63 -2.79 -16.02
N GLY A 294 -3.26 -2.57 -14.75
CA GLY A 294 -2.84 -1.26 -14.26
C GLY A 294 -1.65 -0.68 -15.02
N ARG A 295 -0.69 -1.54 -15.42
CA ARG A 295 0.47 -1.13 -16.24
C ARG A 295 0.08 -0.58 -17.62
N LYS A 296 -1.08 -0.96 -18.14
CA LYS A 296 -1.58 -0.52 -19.45
C LYS A 296 -2.33 0.81 -19.38
N LEU A 297 -2.67 1.30 -18.18
CA LEU A 297 -3.34 2.58 -17.99
C LEU A 297 -2.30 3.74 -18.01
N PRO A 298 -2.20 4.52 -19.10
CA PRO A 298 -1.10 5.45 -19.29
C PRO A 298 -1.08 6.60 -18.27
N TYR A 299 -2.25 7.13 -17.88
CA TYR A 299 -2.33 8.21 -16.90
C TYR A 299 -2.09 7.71 -15.48
N LEU A 300 -2.55 6.50 -15.13
CA LEU A 300 -2.14 5.83 -13.90
C LEU A 300 -0.62 5.67 -13.81
N GLN A 301 0.05 5.23 -14.89
CA GLN A 301 1.51 5.16 -14.90
C GLN A 301 2.14 6.54 -14.67
N ALA A 302 1.62 7.58 -15.32
CA ALA A 302 2.07 8.94 -15.12
C ALA A 302 1.92 9.39 -13.66
N VAL A 303 0.79 9.08 -13.02
CA VAL A 303 0.51 9.39 -11.61
C VAL A 303 1.44 8.63 -10.67
N ILE A 304 1.67 7.34 -10.90
CA ILE A 304 2.56 6.52 -10.05
C ILE A 304 3.99 7.07 -10.08
N TYR A 305 4.56 7.31 -11.27
CA TYR A 305 5.92 7.82 -11.38
C TYR A 305 6.05 9.25 -10.87
N GLU A 306 5.04 10.09 -11.10
CA GLU A 306 5.01 11.44 -10.52
C GLU A 306 4.87 11.42 -9.00
N GLY A 307 4.07 10.49 -8.48
CA GLY A 307 3.86 10.25 -7.06
C GLY A 307 5.15 9.86 -6.34
N ILE A 308 5.89 8.89 -6.88
CA ILE A 308 7.20 8.48 -6.35
C ILE A 308 8.22 9.62 -6.46
N ARG A 309 8.23 10.35 -7.58
CA ARG A 309 9.11 11.51 -7.76
C ARG A 309 8.83 12.57 -6.70
N MET A 310 7.56 12.90 -6.48
CA MET A 310 7.15 13.94 -5.53
C MET A 310 7.29 13.48 -4.08
N ASN A 311 7.09 12.20 -3.79
CA ASN A 311 7.11 11.65 -2.43
C ASN A 311 8.09 10.48 -2.34
N PRO A 312 9.41 10.70 -2.49
CA PRO A 312 10.38 9.62 -2.41
C PRO A 312 10.36 9.03 -0.99
N PRO A 313 9.94 7.76 -0.79
CA PRO A 313 9.79 7.20 0.55
C PRO A 313 11.11 7.06 1.29
N PHE A 314 12.20 6.90 0.53
CA PHE A 314 13.57 6.84 1.04
C PHE A 314 14.35 8.09 0.59
N THR A 315 14.91 8.79 1.58
CA THR A 315 15.79 9.97 1.40
C THR A 315 17.10 9.82 2.18
N GLY A 316 17.42 8.59 2.59
CA GLY A 316 18.67 8.25 3.24
C GLY A 316 19.86 8.40 2.28
N LEU A 317 21.05 8.63 2.86
CA LEU A 317 22.24 8.95 2.07
C LEU A 317 22.76 7.79 1.20
N ALA A 318 22.35 6.54 1.43
CA ALA A 318 22.84 5.37 0.68
C ALA A 318 24.37 5.31 0.50
N LEU A 319 25.13 5.68 1.55
CA LEU A 319 26.54 6.04 1.49
C LEU A 319 27.44 4.97 0.85
N LYS A 320 28.09 5.33 -0.26
CA LYS A 320 29.13 4.54 -0.91
C LYS A 320 30.51 5.06 -0.54
N GLN A 321 31.50 4.18 -0.52
CA GLN A 321 32.88 4.54 -0.23
C GLN A 321 33.66 4.67 -1.54
N VAL A 322 34.34 5.80 -1.71
CA VAL A 322 35.25 6.04 -2.83
C VAL A 322 36.42 5.05 -2.74
N PRO A 323 36.78 4.39 -3.86
CA PRO A 323 37.87 3.42 -3.88
C PRO A 323 39.24 4.08 -3.63
N PRO A 324 40.29 3.30 -3.26
CA PRO A 324 41.59 3.84 -2.83
C PRO A 324 42.22 4.84 -3.80
N GLU A 325 42.07 4.61 -5.11
CA GLU A 325 42.57 5.48 -6.18
C GLU A 325 41.87 6.85 -6.27
N GLY A 326 40.77 7.05 -5.56
CA GLY A 326 39.93 8.24 -5.69
C GLY A 326 39.01 8.18 -6.91
N ASP A 327 38.24 9.25 -7.13
CA ASP A 327 37.36 9.38 -8.29
C ASP A 327 37.11 10.86 -8.60
N THR A 328 36.65 11.18 -9.81
CA THR A 328 36.22 12.53 -10.17
C THR A 328 34.69 12.58 -10.25
N ILE A 329 34.10 13.49 -9.48
CA ILE A 329 32.65 13.73 -9.41
C ILE A 329 32.41 15.20 -9.73
N SER A 330 31.58 15.49 -10.74
CA SER A 330 31.27 16.86 -11.16
C SER A 330 32.52 17.72 -11.40
N GLY A 331 33.57 17.13 -12.01
CA GLY A 331 34.85 17.79 -12.29
C GLY A 331 35.77 18.00 -11.08
N GLN A 332 35.41 17.52 -9.89
CA GLN A 332 36.21 17.63 -8.69
C GLN A 332 36.76 16.26 -8.25
N PHE A 333 38.05 16.20 -7.94
CA PHE A 333 38.68 14.99 -7.43
C PHE A 333 38.23 14.72 -5.98
N ILE A 334 37.82 13.49 -5.72
CA ILE A 334 37.37 12.99 -4.44
C ILE A 334 38.37 11.92 -3.99
N PRO A 335 39.11 12.14 -2.89
CA PRO A 335 40.09 11.19 -2.40
C PRO A 335 39.47 9.84 -1.98
N GLY A 336 40.25 8.76 -2.10
CA GLY A 336 39.84 7.44 -1.65
C GLY A 336 39.48 7.37 -0.16
N GLY A 337 38.47 6.56 0.17
CA GLY A 337 37.92 6.46 1.53
C GLY A 337 36.88 7.53 1.89
N THR A 338 36.67 8.55 1.05
CA THR A 338 35.55 9.50 1.21
C THR A 338 34.21 8.77 1.07
N ARG A 339 33.20 9.20 1.82
CA ARG A 339 31.83 8.66 1.71
C ARG A 339 30.98 9.56 0.83
N VAL A 340 30.41 9.00 -0.24
CA VAL A 340 29.53 9.70 -1.18
C VAL A 340 28.09 9.27 -0.92
N GLY A 341 27.24 10.22 -0.56
CA GLY A 341 25.83 10.02 -0.32
C GLY A 341 24.96 10.56 -1.45
N ALA A 342 23.77 10.00 -1.60
CA ALA A 342 22.77 10.39 -2.57
C ALA A 342 21.82 11.46 -2.01
N ASN A 343 21.57 12.51 -2.79
CA ASN A 343 20.49 13.46 -2.54
C ASN A 343 19.31 13.16 -3.46
N PHE A 344 18.53 12.14 -3.09
CA PHE A 344 17.38 11.71 -3.89
C PHE A 344 16.37 12.84 -4.06
N LEU A 345 16.04 13.59 -3.00
CA LEU A 345 15.02 14.64 -3.08
C LEU A 345 15.41 15.76 -4.06
N HIS A 346 16.67 16.22 -4.04
CA HIS A 346 17.14 17.21 -5.01
C HIS A 346 17.14 16.66 -6.44
N MET A 347 17.59 15.41 -6.64
CA MET A 347 17.59 14.77 -7.96
C MET A 347 16.17 14.62 -8.52
N GLN A 348 15.19 14.24 -7.69
CA GLN A 348 13.77 14.19 -8.07
C GLN A 348 13.14 15.56 -8.35
N ARG A 349 13.82 16.66 -8.02
CA ARG A 349 13.43 18.05 -8.29
C ARG A 349 14.31 18.73 -9.32
N SER A 350 15.17 17.98 -10.00
CA SER A 350 16.07 18.51 -11.02
C SER A 350 15.28 19.14 -12.17
N LYS A 351 15.38 20.47 -12.30
CA LYS A 351 14.78 21.21 -13.43
C LYS A 351 15.43 20.86 -14.77
N ALA A 352 16.66 20.34 -14.75
CA ALA A 352 17.32 19.85 -15.97
C ALA A 352 16.70 18.54 -16.48
N ILE A 353 16.23 17.67 -15.58
CA ILE A 353 15.64 16.36 -15.96
C ILE A 353 14.13 16.48 -16.18
N PHE A 354 13.46 17.21 -15.28
CA PHE A 354 12.00 17.30 -15.20
C PHE A 354 11.46 18.66 -15.65
N GLY A 355 12.28 19.57 -16.17
CA GLY A 355 11.81 20.88 -16.66
C GLY A 355 11.56 21.92 -15.56
N GLY A 356 11.24 23.15 -15.97
CA GLY A 356 11.22 24.31 -15.08
C GLY A 356 10.24 24.24 -13.90
N ASP A 357 9.18 23.44 -14.04
CA ASP A 357 8.14 23.22 -13.05
C ASP A 357 8.29 21.90 -12.27
N ALA A 358 9.53 21.42 -12.10
CA ALA A 358 9.82 20.18 -11.38
C ALA A 358 9.32 20.14 -9.93
N ASP A 359 8.91 21.26 -9.34
CA ASP A 359 8.30 21.30 -8.01
C ASP A 359 6.78 21.09 -8.01
N LEU A 360 6.13 21.10 -9.17
CA LEU A 360 4.69 20.84 -9.29
C LEU A 360 4.43 19.36 -9.52
N PHE A 361 3.37 18.83 -8.89
CA PHE A 361 2.83 17.51 -9.21
C PHE A 361 2.04 17.60 -10.52
N ARG A 362 2.64 17.15 -11.62
CA ARG A 362 2.06 17.25 -12.98
C ARG A 362 2.28 15.97 -13.77
N PRO A 363 1.41 14.96 -13.63
CA PRO A 363 1.54 13.68 -14.36
C PRO A 363 1.64 13.83 -15.88
N GLU A 364 1.05 14.88 -16.48
CA GLU A 364 1.13 15.17 -17.91
C GLU A 364 2.56 15.22 -18.45
N ARG A 365 3.56 15.46 -17.59
CA ARG A 365 4.98 15.46 -17.98
C ARG A 365 5.50 14.09 -18.45
N TRP A 366 4.74 13.02 -18.20
CA TRP A 366 5.03 11.65 -18.59
C TRP A 366 4.31 11.26 -19.89
N LEU A 367 3.44 12.13 -20.41
CA LEU A 367 2.66 11.90 -21.62
C LEU A 367 3.27 12.60 -22.82
N GLY A 368 3.06 12.04 -24.02
CA GLY A 368 3.51 12.65 -25.28
C GLY A 368 5.04 12.69 -25.48
N LEU A 369 5.79 11.93 -24.69
CA LEU A 369 7.23 11.76 -24.85
C LEU A 369 7.52 10.56 -25.76
N ASP A 370 8.66 10.59 -26.45
CA ASP A 370 9.18 9.39 -27.08
C ASP A 370 9.56 8.32 -26.03
N GLU A 371 9.63 7.06 -26.47
CA GLU A 371 9.88 5.93 -25.59
C GLU A 371 11.25 6.03 -24.89
N ALA A 372 12.29 6.50 -25.61
CA ALA A 372 13.64 6.61 -25.04
C ALA A 372 13.69 7.64 -23.91
N THR A 373 13.11 8.83 -24.12
CA THR A 373 12.99 9.87 -23.08
C THR A 373 12.15 9.39 -21.89
N THR A 374 11.04 8.69 -22.15
CA THR A 374 10.19 8.13 -21.10
C THR A 374 10.96 7.14 -20.23
N MET A 375 11.64 6.19 -20.86
CA MET A 375 12.42 5.18 -20.17
C MET A 375 13.57 5.78 -19.38
N GLU A 376 14.23 6.81 -19.91
CA GLU A 376 15.32 7.48 -19.21
C GLU A 376 14.83 8.25 -17.97
N ARG A 377 13.71 8.97 -18.07
CA ARG A 377 13.08 9.63 -16.91
C ARG A 377 12.62 8.62 -15.85
N ARG A 378 12.05 7.49 -16.27
CA ARG A 378 11.69 6.40 -15.35
C ARG A 378 12.93 5.89 -14.62
N ARG A 379 14.03 5.63 -15.33
CA ARG A 379 15.31 5.23 -14.73
C ARG A 379 15.86 6.25 -13.73
N HIS A 380 15.64 7.55 -13.95
CA HIS A 380 16.00 8.58 -12.97
C HIS A 380 15.13 8.50 -11.72
N VAL A 381 13.80 8.43 -11.87
CA VAL A 381 12.88 8.29 -10.72
C VAL A 381 13.22 7.04 -9.92
N GLU A 382 13.48 5.93 -10.60
CA GLU A 382 13.76 4.65 -9.99
C GLU A 382 15.08 4.58 -9.20
N LEU A 383 15.94 5.60 -9.26
CA LEU A 383 17.13 5.66 -8.41
C LEU A 383 16.80 5.68 -6.91
N VAL A 384 15.57 6.02 -6.52
CA VAL A 384 15.09 5.89 -5.13
C VAL A 384 15.02 4.43 -4.67
N PHE A 385 14.88 3.50 -5.62
CA PHE A 385 15.01 2.07 -5.37
C PHE A 385 16.47 1.61 -5.41
N GLY A 386 17.45 2.51 -5.57
CA GLY A 386 18.86 2.17 -5.74
C GLY A 386 19.19 1.65 -7.15
N ALA A 387 20.49 1.44 -7.39
CA ALA A 387 21.01 1.06 -8.71
C ALA A 387 21.92 -0.17 -8.64
N GLY A 388 21.98 -0.90 -9.76
CA GLY A 388 22.86 -2.06 -9.94
C GLY A 388 22.61 -3.16 -8.89
N ARG A 389 23.69 -3.73 -8.34
CA ARG A 389 23.55 -4.83 -7.36
C ARG A 389 22.77 -4.40 -6.12
N TRP A 390 22.85 -3.14 -5.74
CA TRP A 390 22.23 -2.60 -4.53
C TRP A 390 20.78 -2.14 -4.73
N GLY A 391 20.19 -2.38 -5.90
CA GLY A 391 18.78 -2.08 -6.15
C GLY A 391 17.83 -2.82 -5.21
N CYS A 392 16.69 -2.22 -4.92
CA CYS A 392 15.66 -2.69 -4.02
C CYS A 392 15.03 -3.98 -4.55
N SER A 393 15.06 -5.04 -3.74
CA SER A 393 14.41 -6.31 -4.08
C SER A 393 12.89 -6.20 -4.08
N GLY A 394 12.31 -5.32 -3.26
CA GLY A 394 10.87 -5.10 -3.16
C GLY A 394 10.26 -4.21 -4.23
N LYS A 395 11.06 -3.65 -5.17
CA LYS A 395 10.55 -2.77 -6.23
C LYS A 395 9.39 -3.40 -7.03
N PRO A 396 9.44 -4.67 -7.47
CA PRO A 396 8.33 -5.27 -8.21
C PRO A 396 7.03 -5.36 -7.38
N VAL A 397 7.14 -5.72 -6.09
CA VAL A 397 6.01 -5.79 -5.16
C VAL A 397 5.41 -4.40 -4.92
N ALA A 398 6.25 -3.41 -4.62
CA ALA A 398 5.78 -2.03 -4.43
C ALA A 398 5.08 -1.47 -5.66
N LEU A 399 5.63 -1.70 -6.87
CA LEU A 399 4.97 -1.26 -8.09
C LEU A 399 3.68 -2.04 -8.35
N LEU A 400 3.61 -3.33 -8.03
CA LEU A 400 2.38 -4.12 -8.12
C LEU A 400 1.29 -3.55 -7.21
N GLU A 401 1.60 -3.28 -5.94
CA GLU A 401 0.68 -2.65 -4.98
C GLU A 401 0.20 -1.29 -5.50
N LEU A 402 1.11 -0.41 -5.97
CA LEU A 402 0.75 0.92 -6.48
C LEU A 402 -0.13 0.85 -7.74
N ASN A 403 0.08 -0.13 -8.62
CA ASN A 403 -0.73 -0.32 -9.83
C ASN A 403 -2.17 -0.75 -9.51
N LYS A 404 -2.41 -1.32 -8.33
CA LYS A 404 -3.73 -1.86 -7.95
C LYS A 404 -4.44 -0.90 -7.00
N VAL A 405 -3.79 -0.48 -5.92
CA VAL A 405 -4.42 0.27 -4.82
C VAL A 405 -5.05 1.59 -5.25
N PHE A 406 -4.41 2.36 -6.14
CA PHE A 406 -4.99 3.64 -6.60
C PHE A 406 -6.27 3.42 -7.39
N VAL A 407 -6.31 2.40 -8.24
CA VAL A 407 -7.51 2.07 -9.02
C VAL A 407 -8.61 1.58 -8.09
N GLU A 408 -8.30 0.65 -7.20
CA GLU A 408 -9.28 0.03 -6.32
C GLU A 408 -9.93 1.04 -5.36
N LEU A 409 -9.16 2.00 -4.85
CA LEU A 409 -9.65 3.06 -3.98
C LEU A 409 -10.46 4.10 -4.77
N LEU A 410 -9.90 4.66 -5.85
CA LEU A 410 -10.51 5.79 -6.56
C LEU A 410 -11.74 5.39 -7.39
N ARG A 411 -11.89 4.11 -7.76
CA ARG A 411 -13.12 3.67 -8.42
C ARG A 411 -14.30 3.50 -7.46
N ARG A 412 -14.04 3.30 -6.16
CA ARG A 412 -15.06 3.01 -5.14
C ARG A 412 -15.34 4.16 -4.18
N PHE A 413 -14.39 5.06 -4.01
CA PHE A 413 -14.48 6.08 -2.99
C PHE A 413 -14.00 7.44 -3.49
N ASP A 414 -14.63 8.49 -2.96
CA ASP A 414 -14.12 9.85 -3.03
C ASP A 414 -13.45 10.23 -1.71
N PHE A 415 -12.31 10.90 -1.82
CA PHE A 415 -11.50 11.31 -0.67
C PHE A 415 -11.41 12.83 -0.57
N GLN A 416 -11.63 13.34 0.64
CA GLN A 416 -11.49 14.76 0.95
C GLN A 416 -10.63 14.93 2.21
N LEU A 417 -9.59 15.77 2.12
CA LEU A 417 -8.80 16.14 3.29
C LEU A 417 -9.67 16.87 4.32
N ILE A 418 -9.64 16.40 5.57
CA ILE A 418 -10.32 17.08 6.69
C ILE A 418 -9.55 18.35 7.08
N ASN A 419 -8.21 18.28 7.08
CA ASN A 419 -7.33 19.36 7.47
C ASN A 419 -6.43 19.80 6.31
N PRO A 420 -6.93 20.54 5.30
CA PRO A 420 -6.15 20.86 4.10
C PRO A 420 -4.91 21.76 4.37
N ARG A 421 -4.91 22.53 5.47
CA ARG A 421 -3.74 23.36 5.86
C ARG A 421 -2.60 22.54 6.46
N GLU A 422 -2.93 21.47 7.16
CA GLU A 422 -1.99 20.56 7.81
C GLU A 422 -2.42 19.13 7.48
N PRO A 423 -2.24 18.71 6.21
CA PRO A 423 -2.88 17.49 5.71
C PRO A 423 -2.23 16.21 6.25
N VAL A 424 -0.97 16.29 6.69
CA VAL A 424 -0.20 15.15 7.20
C VAL A 424 0.98 15.63 8.02
N GLU A 425 1.27 14.95 9.13
CA GLU A 425 2.51 15.13 9.88
C GLU A 425 3.62 14.31 9.23
N THR A 426 4.71 14.97 8.83
CA THR A 426 5.84 14.29 8.19
C THR A 426 7.09 14.35 9.06
N PHE A 427 7.72 13.19 9.26
CA PHE A 427 9.02 13.06 9.91
C PHE A 427 9.97 12.30 8.99
N ASN A 428 11.06 12.94 8.60
CA ASN A 428 12.05 12.42 7.67
C ASN A 428 13.40 12.18 8.37
N MET A 429 13.71 10.90 8.58
CA MET A 429 15.00 10.41 9.09
C MET A 429 15.42 9.17 8.29
N ASN A 430 16.15 9.37 7.19
CA ASN A 430 16.41 8.41 6.10
C ASN A 430 15.15 7.88 5.39
N ILE A 431 14.11 7.53 6.11
CA ILE A 431 12.79 7.17 5.61
C ILE A 431 11.84 8.31 5.93
N VAL A 432 10.91 8.57 5.01
CA VAL A 432 9.81 9.52 5.21
C VAL A 432 8.67 8.78 5.90
N LEU A 433 8.39 9.17 7.13
CA LEU A 433 7.25 8.68 7.93
C LEU A 433 6.16 9.75 7.94
N GLN A 434 4.93 9.32 7.74
CA GLN A 434 3.76 10.19 7.65
C GLN A 434 2.67 9.69 8.60
N LYS A 435 1.99 10.61 9.29
CA LYS A 435 0.96 10.29 10.30
C LYS A 435 -0.16 11.32 10.27
N ASN A 436 -1.30 10.97 10.86
CA ASN A 436 -2.43 11.87 11.09
C ASN A 436 -2.97 12.47 9.78
N MET A 437 -3.14 11.62 8.75
CA MET A 437 -3.68 12.05 7.45
C MET A 437 -5.18 11.78 7.41
N TRP A 438 -5.93 12.67 8.04
CA TRP A 438 -7.38 12.52 8.22
C TRP A 438 -8.17 12.91 6.98
N VAL A 439 -8.99 11.97 6.50
CA VAL A 439 -9.83 12.15 5.32
C VAL A 439 -11.29 11.80 5.62
N ARG A 440 -12.20 12.54 4.98
CA ARG A 440 -13.60 12.14 4.77
C ARG A 440 -13.61 11.22 3.56
N VAL A 441 -14.26 10.07 3.70
CA VAL A 441 -14.43 9.10 2.61
C VAL A 441 -15.91 8.94 2.32
N THR A 442 -16.33 9.06 1.07
CA THR A 442 -17.71 8.81 0.64
C THR A 442 -17.73 7.69 -0.39
N GLU A 443 -18.80 6.88 -0.39
CA GLU A 443 -18.99 5.86 -1.43
C GLU A 443 -19.18 6.56 -2.78
N ARG A 444 -18.47 6.07 -3.80
CA ARG A 444 -18.52 6.58 -5.16
C ARG A 444 -19.35 5.64 -6.02
N PHE A 445 -20.28 6.22 -6.75
CA PHE A 445 -21.10 5.51 -7.74
C PHE A 445 -20.75 6.08 -9.11
N PRO A 446 -20.02 5.36 -9.98
CA PRO A 446 -19.78 5.84 -11.33
C PRO A 446 -21.11 5.95 -12.10
N ASP A 447 -21.20 6.93 -13.01
CA ASP A 447 -22.40 7.17 -13.83
C ASP A 447 -22.74 6.01 -14.79
N ALA A 448 -21.81 5.05 -14.96
CA ALA A 448 -22.01 3.83 -15.73
C ALA A 448 -22.19 2.63 -14.78
N PRO A 449 -23.18 1.74 -15.02
CA PRO A 449 -23.37 0.55 -14.22
C PRO A 449 -22.13 -0.35 -14.32
N ILE A 450 -21.49 -0.62 -13.18
CA ILE A 450 -20.50 -1.69 -13.08
C ILE A 450 -21.29 -2.99 -13.24
N ILE A 451 -21.24 -3.58 -14.44
CA ILE A 451 -21.81 -4.91 -14.70
C ILE A 451 -20.90 -5.92 -14.00
N PHE A 452 -21.32 -6.42 -12.85
CA PHE A 452 -20.70 -7.59 -12.24
C PHE A 452 -21.19 -8.81 -13.02
N GLU A 453 -20.42 -9.27 -14.00
CA GLU A 453 -20.55 -10.65 -14.46
C GLU A 453 -20.05 -11.56 -13.33
N SER A 454 -20.98 -12.34 -12.75
CA SER A 454 -20.71 -13.33 -11.72
C SER A 454 -19.64 -14.30 -12.20
N SER A 455 -18.40 -14.07 -11.81
CA SER A 455 -17.29 -15.01 -12.00
C SER A 455 -16.45 -15.03 -10.74
N SER A 456 -16.43 -16.22 -10.13
CA SER A 456 -15.66 -16.73 -9.00
C SER A 456 -14.59 -15.81 -8.41
N PHE A 457 -14.73 -15.48 -7.12
CA PHE A 457 -13.71 -15.45 -6.06
C PHE A 457 -14.17 -14.49 -4.94
N TYR A 458 -14.99 -15.00 -4.03
CA TYR A 458 -15.20 -14.46 -2.68
C TYR A 458 -15.21 -15.66 -1.72
N GLN A 459 -14.11 -16.40 -1.65
CA GLN A 459 -13.90 -17.40 -0.61
C GLN A 459 -12.77 -16.95 0.32
N ASP A 460 -13.03 -17.10 1.61
CA ASP A 460 -12.17 -16.84 2.76
C ASP A 460 -12.10 -15.39 3.28
N ILE A 461 -13.20 -14.93 3.91
CA ILE A 461 -13.23 -14.33 5.25
C ILE A 461 -14.70 -14.31 5.67
N GLN A 462 -15.11 -15.14 6.65
CA GLN A 462 -16.06 -14.83 7.72
C GLN A 462 -16.28 -16.08 8.60
N ALA A 463 -15.46 -16.22 9.64
CA ALA A 463 -15.86 -16.92 10.86
C ALA A 463 -16.03 -15.87 11.96
N ILE A 464 -17.11 -15.09 11.88
CA ILE A 464 -17.60 -14.28 12.99
C ILE A 464 -18.98 -14.81 13.34
N LYS A 465 -19.07 -15.41 14.54
CA LYS A 465 -20.29 -15.86 15.20
C LYS A 465 -21.42 -14.83 15.01
N ILE A 466 -22.40 -15.17 14.19
CA ILE A 466 -23.77 -14.67 14.33
C ILE A 466 -24.60 -15.81 14.93
N ILE A 467 -25.50 -15.38 15.79
CA ILE A 467 -26.25 -16.13 16.78
C ILE A 467 -27.05 -17.27 16.13
N ASN A 468 -26.98 -18.44 16.78
CA ASN A 468 -27.80 -19.61 16.52
C ASN A 468 -29.28 -19.26 16.73
N MET A 469 -29.98 -18.82 15.68
CA MET A 469 -31.44 -18.72 15.64
C MET A 469 -32.04 -20.07 15.24
N GLY A 470 -31.89 -21.10 16.06
CA GLY A 470 -32.84 -22.22 16.19
C GLY A 470 -33.42 -22.96 14.97
N TYR A 471 -32.91 -22.86 13.74
CA TYR A 471 -33.44 -23.60 12.58
C TYR A 471 -32.97 -25.07 12.60
N PRO A 472 -33.88 -26.07 12.62
CA PRO A 472 -33.53 -27.43 12.29
C PRO A 472 -33.40 -27.55 10.76
N SER A 473 -32.23 -27.96 10.26
CA SER A 473 -31.89 -28.28 8.85
C SER A 473 -31.54 -27.13 7.89
N ASN A 474 -30.33 -26.57 8.06
CA ASN A 474 -29.32 -26.13 7.06
C ASN A 474 -29.64 -25.51 5.67
N TYR A 475 -30.86 -25.22 5.21
CA TYR A 475 -31.11 -24.54 3.91
C TYR A 475 -32.36 -23.63 3.97
N TRP A 476 -32.14 -22.32 4.14
CA TRP A 476 -33.16 -21.28 4.28
C TRP A 476 -32.72 -19.98 3.57
N ILE A 477 -33.70 -19.20 3.11
CA ILE A 477 -33.51 -17.84 2.60
C ILE A 477 -34.54 -16.93 3.28
N HIS A 478 -34.09 -15.77 3.78
CA HIS A 478 -34.95 -14.72 4.32
C HIS A 478 -34.72 -13.43 3.54
N MET A 479 -35.73 -12.93 2.87
CA MET A 479 -35.67 -11.72 2.07
C MET A 479 -36.46 -10.59 2.74
N ARG A 480 -35.81 -9.45 2.98
CA ARG A 480 -36.46 -8.22 3.45
C ARG A 480 -36.51 -7.19 2.32
N VAL A 481 -37.70 -6.91 1.80
CA VAL A 481 -37.90 -5.96 0.71
C VAL A 481 -38.35 -4.61 1.25
N ASN A 482 -37.48 -3.63 1.21
CA ASN A 482 -37.67 -2.29 1.78
C ASN A 482 -38.26 -1.34 0.72
N ASN A 483 -39.45 -0.79 1.00
CA ASN A 483 -40.08 0.23 0.16
C ASN A 483 -39.53 1.63 0.48
N HIS A 484 -38.67 2.16 -0.39
CA HIS A 484 -38.15 3.53 -0.34
C HIS A 484 -38.66 4.39 -1.50
N MET A 485 -39.77 4.01 -2.12
CA MET A 485 -40.46 4.79 -3.16
C MET A 485 -41.20 5.99 -2.55
N HIS A 486 -41.78 6.86 -3.40
CA HIS A 486 -42.48 8.06 -2.96
C HIS A 486 -43.62 7.75 -1.96
N ARG A 487 -44.00 8.73 -1.13
CA ARG A 487 -44.91 8.60 0.04
C ARG A 487 -46.33 8.07 -0.26
N LEU A 488 -46.69 7.81 -1.51
CA LEU A 488 -48.02 7.34 -1.92
C LEU A 488 -48.01 5.95 -2.56
N ASN A 489 -46.83 5.37 -2.84
CA ASN A 489 -46.74 4.15 -3.64
C ASN A 489 -46.50 2.94 -2.74
N ASP A 490 -47.40 1.97 -2.85
CA ASP A 490 -47.31 0.70 -2.15
C ASP A 490 -46.50 -0.28 -3.00
N LEU A 491 -45.53 -0.95 -2.38
CA LEU A 491 -44.78 -2.04 -3.00
C LEU A 491 -45.55 -3.34 -2.80
N LYS A 492 -45.88 -4.03 -3.88
CA LYS A 492 -46.59 -5.30 -3.85
C LYS A 492 -45.70 -6.44 -4.34
N LEU A 493 -45.92 -7.62 -3.80
CA LEU A 493 -45.33 -8.86 -4.29
C LEU A 493 -46.40 -9.67 -5.00
N GLU A 494 -46.13 -10.06 -6.26
CA GLU A 494 -47.01 -10.91 -7.07
C GLU A 494 -46.20 -12.03 -7.74
N HIS A 495 -46.88 -13.02 -8.33
CA HIS A 495 -46.27 -14.17 -9.00
C HIS A 495 -45.22 -14.94 -8.18
N ALA A 496 -45.42 -15.03 -6.86
CA ALA A 496 -44.67 -15.91 -5.99
C ALA A 496 -44.84 -17.37 -6.43
N GLU A 497 -43.73 -18.03 -6.69
CA GLU A 497 -43.68 -19.44 -7.06
C GLU A 497 -42.50 -20.14 -6.39
N LEU A 498 -42.70 -21.40 -6.05
CA LEU A 498 -41.66 -22.30 -5.55
C LEU A 498 -41.64 -23.54 -6.43
N GLU A 499 -40.49 -23.81 -7.03
CA GLU A 499 -40.20 -25.10 -7.66
C GLU A 499 -39.74 -26.14 -6.63
N GLN A 500 -39.08 -25.70 -5.54
CA GLN A 500 -38.55 -26.54 -4.46
C GLN A 500 -38.65 -25.84 -3.10
N GLY A 501 -39.03 -26.57 -2.05
CA GLY A 501 -39.19 -26.08 -0.68
C GLY A 501 -40.58 -25.51 -0.39
N GLU A 502 -40.73 -24.88 0.78
CA GLU A 502 -41.97 -24.29 1.27
C GLU A 502 -41.73 -22.83 1.74
N PHE A 503 -42.76 -21.99 1.62
CA PHE A 503 -42.77 -20.65 2.23
C PHE A 503 -43.15 -20.76 3.71
N TYR A 504 -42.56 -19.91 4.54
CA TYR A 504 -42.81 -19.87 5.98
C TYR A 504 -43.19 -18.46 6.43
N ASP A 505 -44.05 -18.38 7.45
CA ASP A 505 -44.38 -17.14 8.13
C ASP A 505 -43.15 -16.65 8.92
N PRO A 506 -42.60 -15.45 8.62
CA PRO A 506 -41.39 -14.94 9.29
C PRO A 506 -41.56 -14.73 10.80
N GLU A 507 -42.80 -14.53 11.28
CA GLU A 507 -43.10 -14.36 12.71
C GLU A 507 -43.52 -15.69 13.38
N GLN A 508 -44.04 -16.66 12.62
CA GLN A 508 -44.54 -17.96 13.10
C GLN A 508 -43.85 -19.13 12.37
N GLN A 509 -42.69 -19.53 12.89
CA GLN A 509 -41.73 -20.41 12.21
C GLN A 509 -42.24 -21.82 11.83
N ASP A 510 -43.31 -22.33 12.45
CA ASP A 510 -43.91 -23.65 12.13
C ASP A 510 -45.09 -23.55 11.14
N LYS A 511 -45.42 -22.35 10.67
CA LYS A 511 -46.57 -22.10 9.81
C LYS A 511 -46.12 -21.96 8.35
N VAL A 512 -46.38 -23.01 7.59
CA VAL A 512 -46.22 -23.00 6.13
C VAL A 512 -47.25 -22.06 5.50
N LEU A 513 -46.79 -21.22 4.57
CA LEU A 513 -47.61 -20.34 3.75
C LEU A 513 -47.77 -20.94 2.35
N ASP A 514 -48.96 -20.79 1.77
CA ASP A 514 -49.14 -21.03 0.35
C ASP A 514 -48.63 -19.83 -0.48
N ALA A 515 -48.44 -20.05 -1.78
CA ALA A 515 -48.00 -18.99 -2.69
C ALA A 515 -49.00 -17.83 -2.76
N GLU A 516 -50.30 -18.09 -2.56
CA GLU A 516 -51.35 -17.08 -2.56
C GLU A 516 -51.21 -16.11 -1.37
N ALA A 517 -50.86 -16.60 -0.19
CA ALA A 517 -50.56 -15.76 0.98
C ALA A 517 -49.34 -14.86 0.77
N VAL A 518 -48.34 -15.31 0.01
CA VAL A 518 -47.17 -14.50 -0.35
C VAL A 518 -47.52 -13.45 -1.42
N ASN A 519 -48.38 -13.81 -2.39
CA ASN A 519 -48.88 -12.96 -3.49
C ASN A 519 -49.74 -11.75 -3.07
N HIS A 520 -49.89 -11.52 -1.77
CA HIS A 520 -50.67 -10.40 -1.22
C HIS A 520 -49.89 -9.57 -0.20
N LEU A 521 -48.58 -9.78 -0.09
CA LEU A 521 -47.74 -8.97 0.78
C LEU A 521 -47.56 -7.57 0.20
N VAL A 522 -47.85 -6.56 1.02
CA VAL A 522 -47.79 -5.14 0.66
C VAL A 522 -46.95 -4.37 1.67
N ALA A 523 -45.91 -3.68 1.20
CA ALA A 523 -45.17 -2.71 1.98
C ALA A 523 -45.60 -1.29 1.62
N LYS A 524 -46.20 -0.60 2.61
CA LYS A 524 -46.37 0.85 2.55
C LYS A 524 -45.02 1.57 2.50
N PRO A 525 -44.97 2.85 2.09
CA PRO A 525 -43.74 3.64 2.09
C PRO A 525 -43.00 3.58 3.44
N HIS A 526 -41.69 3.32 3.40
CA HIS A 526 -40.80 3.12 4.56
C HIS A 526 -41.13 1.89 5.44
N LYS A 527 -41.90 0.93 4.91
CA LYS A 527 -42.11 -0.41 5.50
C LYS A 527 -41.41 -1.47 4.66
N GLN A 528 -41.37 -2.69 5.19
CA GLN A 528 -40.74 -3.84 4.55
C GLN A 528 -41.72 -4.99 4.37
N ILE A 529 -41.53 -5.77 3.30
CA ILE A 529 -42.09 -7.11 3.13
C ILE A 529 -41.03 -8.11 3.56
N GLU A 530 -41.42 -9.16 4.27
CA GLU A 530 -40.53 -10.28 4.59
C GLU A 530 -41.02 -11.54 3.91
N VAL A 531 -40.09 -12.25 3.25
CA VAL A 531 -40.36 -13.53 2.59
C VAL A 531 -39.34 -14.54 3.10
N ALA A 532 -39.81 -15.66 3.65
CA ALA A 532 -38.95 -16.75 4.09
C ALA A 532 -39.29 -18.03 3.32
N ALA A 533 -38.27 -18.73 2.82
CA ALA A 533 -38.43 -20.04 2.21
C ALA A 533 -37.36 -21.01 2.72
N ALA A 534 -37.74 -22.27 2.93
CA ALA A 534 -36.85 -23.31 3.43
C ALA A 534 -37.19 -24.68 2.82
N ALA A 535 -36.24 -25.62 2.90
CA ALA A 535 -36.44 -26.99 2.44
C ALA A 535 -37.54 -27.70 3.26
N SER A 536 -38.35 -28.54 2.59
CA SER A 536 -39.48 -29.27 3.19
C SER A 536 -39.35 -30.78 2.98
N GLY A 537 -39.49 -31.56 4.05
CA GLY A 537 -39.54 -33.02 3.96
C GLY A 537 -38.23 -33.65 3.47
N SER A 538 -38.30 -34.42 2.38
CA SER A 538 -37.15 -35.13 1.78
C SER A 538 -36.47 -34.38 0.63
N ASP A 539 -37.04 -33.25 0.19
CA ASP A 539 -36.48 -32.49 -0.93
C ASP A 539 -35.38 -31.55 -0.43
N PRO A 540 -34.18 -31.62 -1.02
CA PRO A 540 -33.06 -31.02 -0.36
C PRO A 540 -32.71 -29.70 -1.10
N GLY A 541 -33.37 -28.60 -0.69
CA GLY A 541 -33.08 -27.25 -1.17
C GLY A 541 -34.30 -26.32 -1.25
N THR A 542 -34.10 -25.09 -1.72
CA THR A 542 -35.18 -24.16 -2.08
C THR A 542 -34.91 -23.49 -3.42
N LYS A 543 -35.93 -23.42 -4.29
CA LYS A 543 -35.85 -22.74 -5.59
C LYS A 543 -37.18 -22.07 -5.86
N GLY A 544 -37.14 -20.78 -6.21
CA GLY A 544 -38.36 -20.02 -6.49
C GLY A 544 -38.08 -18.59 -6.91
N GLY A 545 -39.16 -17.83 -7.04
CA GLY A 545 -39.11 -16.44 -7.45
C GLY A 545 -40.40 -15.71 -7.14
N TYR A 546 -40.36 -14.40 -7.28
CA TYR A 546 -41.53 -13.52 -7.25
C TYR A 546 -41.24 -12.21 -8.01
N ASP A 547 -42.30 -11.49 -8.33
CA ASP A 547 -42.24 -10.18 -8.96
C ASP A 547 -42.58 -9.07 -7.96
N LEU A 548 -41.90 -7.94 -8.10
CA LEU A 548 -42.21 -6.71 -7.37
C LEU A 548 -42.98 -5.74 -8.26
N TYR A 549 -44.03 -5.13 -7.72
CA TYR A 549 -44.93 -4.23 -8.43
C TYR A 549 -45.15 -2.91 -7.68
N ASP A 550 -45.30 -1.82 -8.44
CA ASP A 550 -45.88 -0.54 -8.02
C ASP A 550 -47.16 -0.31 -8.84
N GLY A 551 -48.32 -0.37 -8.17
CA GLY A 551 -49.62 -0.41 -8.87
C GLY A 551 -49.71 -1.61 -9.82
N ASP A 552 -49.89 -1.34 -11.12
CA ASP A 552 -49.90 -2.34 -12.20
C ASP A 552 -48.52 -2.44 -12.92
N THR A 553 -47.52 -1.67 -12.46
CA THR A 553 -46.20 -1.60 -13.10
C THR A 553 -45.26 -2.62 -12.46
N LYS A 554 -44.79 -3.59 -13.25
CA LYS A 554 -43.73 -4.51 -12.81
C LYS A 554 -42.42 -3.74 -12.64
N ILE A 555 -41.84 -3.83 -11.44
CA ILE A 555 -40.57 -3.22 -11.06
C ILE A 555 -39.42 -4.15 -11.44
N CYS A 556 -39.42 -5.40 -10.97
CA CYS A 556 -38.38 -6.39 -11.26
C CYS A 556 -38.86 -7.81 -10.92
N HIS A 557 -38.13 -8.81 -11.39
CA HIS A 557 -38.27 -10.21 -11.01
C HIS A 557 -37.13 -10.61 -10.07
N VAL A 558 -37.45 -11.19 -8.92
CA VAL A 558 -36.50 -11.71 -7.93
C VAL A 558 -36.54 -13.24 -7.99
N ALA A 559 -35.40 -13.89 -8.15
CA ALA A 559 -35.31 -15.35 -8.22
C ALA A 559 -34.12 -15.88 -7.41
N TRP A 560 -34.29 -17.07 -6.83
CA TRP A 560 -33.25 -17.79 -6.11
C TRP A 560 -33.25 -19.29 -6.42
N ASN A 561 -32.09 -19.91 -6.25
CA ASN A 561 -31.90 -21.35 -6.33
C ASN A 561 -30.81 -21.76 -5.32
N CYS A 562 -31.19 -22.54 -4.31
CA CYS A 562 -30.33 -23.01 -3.23
C CYS A 562 -30.46 -24.54 -3.08
N PRO A 563 -29.79 -25.33 -3.93
CA PRO A 563 -29.86 -26.79 -3.90
C PRO A 563 -28.90 -27.37 -2.84
N THR A 564 -29.26 -28.50 -2.20
CA THR A 564 -28.29 -29.20 -1.36
C THR A 564 -27.24 -29.90 -2.23
N MET A 565 -26.02 -29.39 -2.17
CA MET A 565 -24.79 -30.04 -2.65
C MET A 565 -24.62 -30.13 -4.19
N ALA A 566 -23.42 -29.71 -4.62
CA ALA A 566 -22.83 -29.84 -5.96
C ALA A 566 -23.25 -28.84 -7.05
N VAL A 567 -24.18 -27.93 -6.80
CA VAL A 567 -24.49 -26.79 -7.69
C VAL A 567 -24.39 -25.50 -6.90
N ALA A 568 -23.86 -24.43 -7.51
CA ALA A 568 -23.73 -23.13 -6.86
C ALA A 568 -25.10 -22.53 -6.55
N ASP A 569 -25.25 -21.94 -5.37
CA ASP A 569 -26.42 -21.15 -5.03
C ASP A 569 -26.50 -19.95 -5.99
N SER A 570 -27.70 -19.56 -6.39
CA SER A 570 -27.91 -18.37 -7.22
C SER A 570 -29.01 -17.49 -6.65
N PHE A 571 -28.78 -16.19 -6.76
CA PHE A 571 -29.76 -15.14 -6.48
C PHE A 571 -29.65 -14.10 -7.58
N SER A 572 -30.79 -13.67 -8.13
CA SER A 572 -30.83 -12.70 -9.20
C SER A 572 -32.02 -11.76 -9.07
N ILE A 573 -31.80 -10.51 -9.46
CA ILE A 573 -32.86 -9.54 -9.74
C ILE A 573 -32.73 -9.18 -11.22
N SER A 574 -33.79 -9.41 -11.98
CA SER A 574 -33.83 -9.27 -13.43
C SER A 574 -35.07 -8.50 -13.88
N HIS A 575 -35.12 -8.13 -15.16
CA HIS A 575 -36.27 -7.43 -15.75
C HIS A 575 -36.63 -6.14 -14.99
N CYS A 576 -35.62 -5.41 -14.52
CA CYS A 576 -35.81 -4.15 -13.80
C CYS A 576 -36.35 -3.06 -14.74
N ASN A 577 -37.40 -2.38 -14.31
CA ASN A 577 -37.95 -1.21 -14.99
C ASN A 577 -37.04 0.01 -14.77
N ASP A 578 -36.71 0.72 -15.84
CA ASP A 578 -35.75 1.83 -15.84
C ASP A 578 -36.17 3.02 -14.94
N ASN A 579 -37.45 3.11 -14.58
CA ASN A 579 -37.94 4.13 -13.65
C ASN A 579 -37.65 3.81 -12.18
N TYR A 580 -37.11 2.63 -11.88
CA TYR A 580 -36.87 2.15 -10.52
C TYR A 580 -35.43 1.66 -10.35
N MET A 581 -34.84 2.05 -9.23
CA MET A 581 -33.58 1.52 -8.76
C MET A 581 -33.85 0.44 -7.72
N VAL A 582 -33.53 -0.80 -8.09
CA VAL A 582 -33.58 -1.95 -7.17
C VAL A 582 -32.15 -2.33 -6.78
N ARG A 583 -31.88 -2.40 -5.48
CA ARG A 583 -30.60 -2.82 -4.91
C ARG A 583 -30.83 -3.98 -3.96
N TYR A 584 -29.87 -4.89 -3.84
CA TYR A 584 -29.90 -5.90 -2.79
C TYR A 584 -28.55 -5.99 -2.06
N LYS A 585 -28.57 -6.50 -0.84
CA LYS A 585 -27.40 -6.75 0.01
C LYS A 585 -27.62 -8.09 0.74
N GLY A 586 -26.59 -8.92 0.81
CA GLY A 586 -26.73 -10.29 1.31
C GLY A 586 -26.78 -11.32 0.18
N ALA A 587 -27.06 -12.58 0.50
CA ALA A 587 -26.90 -13.82 -0.29
C ALA A 587 -25.51 -14.47 -0.19
N HIS A 588 -25.37 -15.50 0.64
CA HIS A 588 -24.22 -16.41 0.67
C HIS A 588 -24.32 -17.39 -0.50
N LEU A 589 -23.37 -17.36 -1.45
CA LEU A 589 -23.53 -18.05 -2.74
C LEU A 589 -22.69 -19.31 -2.94
N GLU A 590 -21.93 -19.76 -1.92
CA GLU A 590 -20.98 -20.85 -2.12
C GLU A 590 -20.97 -21.89 -1.00
N HIS A 591 -22.07 -22.63 -0.86
CA HIS A 591 -22.26 -23.84 -0.03
C HIS A 591 -22.95 -23.55 1.30
N GLY A 592 -24.28 -23.49 1.25
CA GLY A 592 -25.14 -23.39 2.42
C GLY A 592 -26.40 -22.56 2.12
N PRO A 593 -27.20 -22.24 3.14
CA PRO A 593 -28.37 -21.38 2.96
C PRO A 593 -27.94 -20.01 2.40
N ILE A 594 -28.65 -19.49 1.38
CA ILE A 594 -28.47 -18.11 0.87
C ILE A 594 -28.53 -17.09 2.03
N GLY A 595 -29.32 -17.39 3.07
CA GLY A 595 -29.39 -16.61 4.30
C GLY A 595 -30.21 -15.33 4.12
N ASP A 596 -29.82 -14.27 4.82
CA ASP A 596 -30.52 -12.98 4.79
C ASP A 596 -30.18 -12.18 3.53
N VAL A 597 -31.20 -11.67 2.84
CA VAL A 597 -31.10 -10.78 1.68
C VAL A 597 -31.96 -9.54 1.92
N ASP A 598 -31.35 -8.36 2.03
CA ASP A 598 -32.05 -7.09 2.12
C ASP A 598 -32.16 -6.48 0.71
N ILE A 599 -33.38 -6.37 0.18
CA ILE A 599 -33.71 -5.71 -1.09
C ILE A 599 -34.23 -4.30 -0.79
N THR A 600 -33.84 -3.29 -1.58
CA THR A 600 -34.30 -1.90 -1.46
C THR A 600 -34.79 -1.42 -2.81
N VAL A 601 -36.03 -0.93 -2.87
CA VAL A 601 -36.65 -0.38 -4.08
C VAL A 601 -36.83 1.13 -3.95
N LYS A 602 -36.36 1.89 -4.94
CA LYS A 602 -36.49 3.34 -5.05
C LYS A 602 -36.95 3.75 -6.44
N GLU A 603 -37.68 4.85 -6.54
CA GLU A 603 -38.02 5.48 -7.81
C GLU A 603 -36.86 6.37 -8.29
N ILE A 604 -36.60 6.42 -9.59
CA ILE A 604 -35.61 7.28 -10.24
C ILE A 604 -36.36 8.46 -10.86
N HIS A 605 -35.98 9.69 -10.49
CA HIS A 605 -36.57 10.93 -11.03
C HIS A 605 -35.84 11.44 -12.27
#